data_AF-A0A7X0EZ60-F1
#
_entry.id   AF-A0A7X0EZ60-F1
#
_cell.length_a   1.000
_cell.length_b   1.000
_cell.length_c   1.000
_cell.angle_alpha   90.00
_cell.angle_beta   90.00
_cell.angle_gamma   90.00
#
_symmetry.space_group_name_H-M   'P 1'
#
loop_
_entity.id
_entity.type
_entity.pdbx_description
1 polymer ?
#
loop_
_entity_poly.entity_id
_entity_poly.type
_entity_poly.pdbx_seq_one_letter_code
_entity_poly.pdbx_strand_id
1 'polypeptide(L)' 'MEQVADQLGTATEIARALHGLCANLTPAMIRGYAHRGHMVNRGHDKTGRPLYRVGDVLDLLIEKIAG' A
#
# COMPACT_ATOMS: atom_id res chain seq x y z
N MET A 1 -9.02 11.28 10.10
CA MET A 1 -8.34 10.66 8.93
C MET A 1 -6.99 10.03 9.30
N GLU A 2 -6.39 10.36 10.45
CA GLU A 2 -5.08 9.86 10.87
C GLU A 2 -5.04 8.34 11.16
N GLN A 3 -6.10 7.77 11.76
CA GLN A 3 -6.12 6.35 12.14
C GLN A 3 -6.11 5.33 10.98
N VAL A 4 -6.58 5.73 9.78
CA VAL A 4 -6.63 4.81 8.63
C VAL A 4 -5.26 4.71 7.94
N ALA A 5 -4.47 5.78 7.96
CA ALA A 5 -3.13 5.80 7.38
C ALA A 5 -2.16 4.86 8.11
N ASP A 6 -2.37 4.69 9.43
CA ASP A 6 -1.58 3.77 10.27
C ASP A 6 -1.96 2.31 10.14
N GLN A 7 -3.06 2.00 9.44
CA GLN A 7 -3.54 0.64 9.32
C GLN A 7 -2.59 -0.20 8.46
N LEU A 8 -2.25 -1.38 8.97
CA LEU A 8 -1.51 -2.40 8.23
C LEU A 8 -2.45 -3.27 7.43
N GLY A 9 -2.08 -3.54 6.18
CA GLY A 9 -2.81 -4.45 5.31
C GLY A 9 -1.88 -5.15 4.33
N THR A 10 -2.33 -6.28 3.81
CA THR A 10 -1.66 -6.93 2.68
C THR A 10 -1.83 -6.08 1.42
N ALA A 11 -0.95 -6.29 0.43
CA ALA A 11 -1.08 -5.60 -0.86
C ALA A 11 -2.46 -5.80 -1.52
N THR A 12 -3.11 -6.95 -1.31
CA THR A 12 -4.44 -7.21 -1.88
C THR A 12 -5.53 -6.40 -1.18
N GLU A 13 -5.49 -6.34 0.15
CA GLU A 13 -6.44 -5.56 0.94
C GLU A 13 -6.31 -4.07 0.65
N ILE A 14 -5.07 -3.57 0.60
CA ILE A 14 -4.81 -2.16 0.31
C ILE A 14 -5.25 -1.79 -1.11
N ALA A 15 -4.92 -2.60 -2.11
CA ALA A 15 -5.37 -2.36 -3.49
C ALA A 15 -6.90 -2.30 -3.60
N ARG A 16 -7.61 -3.18 -2.88
CA ARG A 16 -9.08 -3.17 -2.84
C ARG A 16 -9.62 -1.92 -2.14
N ALA A 17 -9.05 -1.56 -0.99
CA ALA A 17 -9.47 -0.39 -0.21
C ALA A 17 -9.26 0.92 -0.98
N LEU A 18 -8.17 1.02 -1.74
CA LEU A 18 -7.83 2.21 -2.52
C LEU A 18 -8.36 2.19 -3.96
N HIS A 19 -9.14 1.17 -4.33
CA HIS A 19 -9.68 1.04 -5.70
C HIS A 19 -10.50 2.27 -6.12
N GLY A 20 -11.25 2.86 -5.19
CA GLY A 20 -12.03 4.07 -5.45
C GLY A 20 -11.19 5.33 -5.71
N LEU A 21 -9.93 5.36 -5.24
CA LEU A 21 -8.99 6.46 -5.45
C LEU A 21 -8.12 6.23 -6.69
N CYS A 22 -7.66 4.98 -6.90
CA CYS A 22 -6.85 4.60 -8.04
C CYS A 22 -7.27 3.21 -8.54
N ALA A 23 -8.12 3.19 -9.58
CA ALA A 23 -8.65 1.95 -10.15
C ALA A 23 -7.57 1.01 -10.71
N ASN A 24 -6.42 1.57 -11.12
CA ASN A 24 -5.31 0.84 -11.72
C ASN A 24 -4.30 0.32 -10.67
N LEU A 25 -4.51 0.59 -9.38
CA LEU A 25 -3.61 0.11 -8.33
C LEU A 25 -3.75 -1.40 -8.16
N THR A 26 -2.74 -2.15 -8.60
CA THR A 26 -2.73 -3.61 -8.44
C THR A 26 -1.90 -4.03 -7.21
N PRO A 27 -2.19 -5.20 -6.60
CA PRO A 27 -1.36 -5.74 -5.51
C PRO A 27 0.10 -5.95 -5.93
N ALA A 28 0.35 -6.23 -7.22
CA ALA A 28 1.69 -6.41 -7.75
C ALA A 28 2.48 -5.10 -7.77
N MET A 29 1.83 -3.98 -8.10
CA MET A 29 2.45 -2.65 -8.05
C MET A 29 2.90 -2.29 -6.63
N ILE A 30 2.04 -2.54 -5.64
CA ILE A 30 2.36 -2.30 -4.22
C ILE A 30 3.59 -3.11 -3.80
N ARG A 31 3.61 -4.42 -4.08
CA ARG A 31 4.80 -5.24 -3.81
C ARG A 31 6.05 -4.72 -4.55
N GLY A 32 5.87 -4.25 -5.78
CA GLY A 32 6.94 -3.64 -6.57
C GLY A 32 7.49 -2.35 -5.96
N TYR A 33 6.65 -1.49 -5.37
CA TYR A 33 7.11 -0.30 -4.66
C TYR A 33 7.96 -0.67 -3.45
N ALA A 34 7.53 -1.64 -2.66
CA ALA A 34 8.30 -2.13 -1.52
C ALA A 34 9.63 -2.76 -1.95
N HIS A 35 9.62 -3.59 -2.99
CA HIS A 35 10.84 -4.20 -3.54
C HIS A 35 11.86 -3.16 -4.05
N ARG A 36 11.40 -2.01 -4.56
CA ARG A 36 12.25 -0.90 -4.99
C ARG A 36 12.67 0.04 -3.85
N GLY A 37 12.28 -0.25 -2.62
CA GLY A 37 12.62 0.55 -1.44
C GLY A 37 11.76 1.80 -1.24
N HIS A 38 10.64 1.94 -1.97
CA HIS A 38 9.71 3.06 -1.77
C HIS A 38 8.76 2.85 -0.59
N MET A 39 8.60 1.61 -0.10
CA MET A 39 7.79 1.30 1.07
C MET A 39 8.48 0.26 1.94
N VAL A 40 8.14 0.26 3.21
CA VAL A 40 8.70 -0.67 4.19
C VAL A 40 7.69 -1.78 4.49
N ASN A 41 8.14 -3.02 4.40
CA ASN A 41 7.40 -4.16 4.95
C ASN A 41 7.39 -4.05 6.48
N ARG A 42 6.19 -3.98 7.09
CA ARG A 42 5.99 -3.82 8.53
C ARG A 42 5.77 -5.13 9.28
N GLY A 43 5.87 -6.27 8.58
CA GLY A 43 5.70 -7.60 9.16
C GLY A 43 4.92 -8.53 8.23
N HIS A 44 4.47 -9.65 8.76
CA HIS A 44 3.70 -10.62 7.99
C HIS A 44 2.39 -10.95 8.69
N ASP A 45 1.34 -11.24 7.91
CA ASP A 45 0.11 -11.80 8.45
C ASP A 45 0.31 -13.25 8.91
N LYS A 46 -0.75 -13.87 9.44
CA LYS A 46 -0.73 -15.27 9.90
C LYS A 46 -0.38 -16.29 8.81
N THR A 47 -0.45 -15.90 7.54
CA THR A 47 -0.16 -16.73 6.36
C THR A 47 1.20 -16.41 5.74
N GLY A 48 1.99 -15.53 6.34
CA GLY A 48 3.30 -15.12 5.85
C GLY A 48 3.25 -14.05 4.75
N ARG A 49 2.10 -13.40 4.52
CA ARG A 49 2.01 -12.32 3.50
C ARG A 49 2.52 -11.01 4.08
N PRO A 50 3.31 -10.24 3.32
CA PRO A 50 3.87 -8.98 3.79
C PRO A 50 2.77 -7.93 4.02
N LEU A 51 2.93 -7.18 5.10
CA LEU A 51 2.04 -6.11 5.53
C LEU A 51 2.68 -4.75 5.27
N TYR A 52 1.88 -3.81 4.76
CA TYR A 52 2.29 -2.45 4.45
C TYR A 52 1.33 -1.48 5.13
N ARG A 53 1.79 -0.25 5.38
CA ARG A 53 0.90 0.82 5.83
C ARG A 53 0.10 1.33 4.64
N VAL A 54 -1.19 1.58 4.86
CA VAL A 54 -2.06 2.22 3.86
C VAL A 54 -1.54 3.63 3.54
N GLY A 55 -1.06 4.38 4.54
CA GLY A 55 -0.49 5.71 4.38
C GLY A 55 0.71 5.74 3.42
N ASP A 56 1.68 4.83 3.60
CA ASP A 56 2.87 4.75 2.73
C ASP A 56 2.48 4.53 1.24
N VAL A 57 1.38 3.80 0.97
CA VAL A 57 0.85 3.60 -0.39
C VAL A 57 0.15 4.86 -0.90
N LEU A 58 -0.63 5.54 -0.06
CA LEU A 58 -1.33 6.78 -0.40
C LEU A 58 -0.35 7.89 -0.77
N ASP A 59 0.70 8.08 0.03
CA ASP A 59 1.71 9.11 -0.20
C ASP A 59 2.37 8.93 -1.58
N LEU A 60 2.74 7.70 -1.92
CA LEU A 60 3.29 7.38 -3.25
C LEU A 60 2.33 7.63 -4.40
N LEU A 61 1.02 7.43 -4.19
CA LEU A 61 0.02 7.73 -5.22
C LEU A 61 -0.12 9.24 -5.41
N ILE A 62 -0.14 10.00 -4.31
CA ILE A 62 -0.23 11.47 -4.34
C ILE A 62 1.00 12.05 -5.06
N GLU A 63 2.21 11.59 -4.71
CA GLU A 63 3.45 11.99 -5.38
C GLU A 63 3.42 11.73 -6.90
N LYS A 64 2.83 10.61 -7.33
CA LYS A 64 2.71 10.25 -8.75
C LYS A 64 1.65 11.03 -9.52
N ILE A 65 0.65 11.58 -8.85
CA ILE A 65 -0.41 12.40 -9.47
C ILE A 65 0.03 13.86 -9.56
N ALA A 66 0.82 14.33 -8.59
CA ALA A 66 1.30 15.71 -8.54
C ALA A 66 2.54 15.96 -9.41
N GLY A 67 3.23 14.91 -9.86
CA GLY A 67 4.45 14.96 -10.68
C GLY A 67 4.24 14.81 -12.18
#